data_AF-A0A1Q8QGI4-F1
#
_entry.id   AF-A0A1Q8QGI4-F1
#
_cell.length_a   1.000
_cell.length_b   1.000
_cell.length_c   1.000
_cell.angle_alpha   90.00
_cell.angle_beta   90.00
_cell.angle_gamma   90.00
#
_symmetry.space_group_name_H-M   'P 1'
#
loop_
_entity.id
_entity.type
_entity.pdbx_description
1 polymer ?
#
loop_
_entity_poly.entity_id
_entity_poly.type
_entity_poly.pdbx_seq_one_letter_code
_entity_poly.pdbx_strand_id
1 'polypeptide(L)'
;MAKIYSNNKQYNGISASVNFVNGVGESNLSHLLAWFQENGYTIVEDKREPSIYDSMAYKEMTELARDRGFNGIGLKKEDLIKALILWDKEHNAETETETETETETETEE
;
A
#
# COMPACT_ATOMS: atom_id res chain seq x y z
N MET A 1 3.29 0.03 -4.73
CA MET A 1 2.65 -0.35 -6.02
C MET A 1 1.80 0.83 -6.50
N ALA A 2 1.55 0.95 -7.80
CA ALA A 2 0.66 1.99 -8.33
C ALA A 2 -0.47 1.37 -9.16
N LYS A 3 -1.68 1.90 -8.98
CA LYS A 3 -2.86 1.55 -9.75
C LYS A 3 -3.01 2.54 -10.90
N ILE A 4 -3.19 2.00 -12.10
CA ILE A 4 -3.41 2.73 -13.33
C ILE A 4 -4.88 2.58 -13.68
N TYR A 5 -5.61 3.68 -13.72
CA TYR A 5 -7.01 3.70 -14.12
C TYR A 5 -7.11 4.15 -15.58
N SER A 6 -7.69 3.28 -16.40
CA SER A 6 -8.09 3.59 -17.77
C SER A 6 -9.30 4.50 -17.77
N ASN A 7 -9.40 5.34 -18.80
CA ASN A 7 -10.57 6.17 -19.04
C ASN A 7 -11.84 5.31 -19.27
N ASN A 8 -11.66 4.09 -19.80
CA ASN A 8 -12.73 3.11 -19.92
C ASN A 8 -12.74 2.15 -18.73
N LYS A 9 -13.68 2.35 -17.81
CA LYS A 9 -13.89 1.54 -16.59
C LYS A 9 -14.32 0.10 -16.84
N GLN A 10 -14.62 -0.27 -18.09
CA GLN A 10 -15.00 -1.64 -18.47
C GLN A 10 -13.92 -2.31 -19.31
N TYR A 11 -12.75 -1.66 -19.47
CA TYR A 11 -11.65 -2.20 -20.25
C TYR A 11 -11.05 -3.43 -19.54
N ASN A 12 -11.04 -4.54 -20.26
CA ASN A 12 -10.41 -5.78 -19.84
C ASN A 12 -9.43 -6.18 -20.94
N GLY A 13 -8.13 -6.22 -20.65
CA GLY A 13 -7.11 -6.47 -21.66
C GLY A 13 -5.69 -6.15 -21.19
N ILE A 14 -4.70 -6.38 -22.04
CA ILE A 14 -3.30 -6.09 -21.74
C ILE A 14 -2.88 -4.85 -22.52
N SER A 15 -2.34 -3.85 -21.83
CA SER A 15 -1.77 -2.63 -22.42
C SER A 15 -0.38 -2.40 -21.89
N ALA A 16 0.60 -2.19 -22.77
CA ALA A 16 2.01 -2.01 -22.41
C ALA A 16 2.53 -3.07 -21.39
N SER A 17 2.15 -4.34 -21.58
CA SER A 17 2.46 -5.46 -20.66
C SER A 17 1.83 -5.38 -19.26
N VAL A 18 0.93 -4.42 -19.01
CA VAL A 18 0.10 -4.34 -17.80
C VAL A 18 -1.25 -4.97 -18.10
N ASN A 19 -1.68 -5.88 -17.25
CA ASN A 19 -3.01 -6.45 -17.33
C ASN A 19 -4.02 -5.50 -16.69
N PHE A 20 -5.10 -5.19 -17.40
CA PHE A 20 -6.20 -4.37 -16.93
C PHE A 20 -7.44 -5.24 -16.73
N VAL A 21 -8.07 -5.08 -15.56
CA VAL A 21 -9.34 -5.71 -15.22
C VAL A 21 -10.29 -4.60 -14.78
N ASN A 22 -11.44 -4.48 -15.44
CA ASN A 22 -12.42 -3.41 -15.20
C ASN A 22 -11.79 -2.01 -15.19
N GLY A 23 -10.91 -1.75 -16.15
CA GLY A 23 -10.21 -0.47 -16.29
C GLY A 23 -9.13 -0.22 -15.24
N VAL A 24 -8.81 -1.18 -14.37
CA VAL A 24 -7.75 -1.05 -13.35
C VAL A 24 -6.58 -1.96 -13.70
N GLY A 25 -5.40 -1.38 -13.88
CA GLY A 25 -4.12 -2.08 -14.00
C GLY A 25 -3.22 -1.79 -12.81
N GLU A 26 -2.29 -2.70 -12.52
CA GLU A 26 -1.31 -2.53 -11.43
C GLU A 26 0.10 -2.62 -11.99
N SER A 27 0.94 -1.63 -11.65
CA SER A 27 2.35 -1.62 -12.03
C SER A 27 3.21 -0.98 -10.95
N ASN A 28 4.46 -1.43 -10.86
CA ASN A 28 5.50 -0.86 -9.99
C ASN A 28 6.66 -0.26 -10.80
N LEU A 29 6.55 -0.24 -12.13
CA LEU A 29 7.60 0.22 -13.03
C LEU A 29 7.43 1.71 -13.33
N SER A 30 8.31 2.55 -12.77
CA SER A 30 8.21 4.02 -12.88
C SER A 30 8.16 4.53 -14.33
N HIS A 31 8.88 3.89 -15.26
CA HIS A 31 8.86 4.26 -16.68
C HIS A 31 7.49 4.00 -17.34
N LEU A 32 6.82 2.93 -16.94
CA LEU A 32 5.50 2.56 -17.44
C LEU A 32 4.45 3.52 -16.88
N LEU A 33 4.55 3.85 -15.60
CA LEU A 33 3.69 4.83 -14.95
C LEU A 33 3.81 6.20 -15.64
N ALA A 34 5.02 6.71 -15.87
CA ALA A 34 5.20 7.96 -16.60
C ALA A 34 4.51 7.94 -17.97
N TRP A 35 4.71 6.87 -18.74
CA TRP A 35 4.06 6.70 -20.04
C TRP A 35 2.52 6.73 -19.94
N PHE A 36 1.94 6.00 -18.98
CA PHE A 36 0.49 5.98 -18.79
C PHE A 36 -0.06 7.37 -18.41
N GLN A 37 0.64 8.10 -17.54
CA GLN A 37 0.27 9.46 -17.16
C GLN A 37 0.28 10.41 -18.37
N GLU A 38 1.32 10.34 -19.21
CA GLU A 38 1.41 11.12 -20.45
C GLU A 38 0.34 10.74 -21.49
N ASN A 39 -0.12 9.50 -21.47
CA ASN A 39 -1.18 9.00 -22.35
C ASN A 39 -2.61 9.26 -21.81
N GLY A 40 -2.75 10.02 -20.72
CA GLY A 40 -4.05 10.42 -20.17
C GLY A 40 -4.71 9.38 -19.23
N TYR A 41 -3.93 8.43 -18.70
CA TYR A 41 -4.41 7.54 -17.65
C TYR A 41 -4.24 8.18 -16.28
N THR A 42 -5.15 7.86 -15.36
CA THR A 42 -5.03 8.32 -13.97
C THR A 42 -4.18 7.33 -13.18
N ILE A 43 -3.10 7.81 -12.58
CA ILE A 43 -2.24 6.98 -11.74
C ILE A 43 -2.45 7.34 -10.30
N VAL A 44 -2.82 6.34 -9.51
CA VAL A 44 -2.90 6.45 -8.06
C VAL A 44 -1.79 5.59 -7.52
N GLU A 45 -0.74 6.23 -7.02
CA GLU A 45 0.24 5.54 -6.21
C GLU A 45 -0.47 5.07 -4.94
N ASP A 46 -0.55 3.76 -4.75
CA ASP A 46 -1.08 3.16 -3.53
C ASP A 46 0.04 3.29 -2.48
N LYS A 47 0.23 4.52 -2.00
CA LYS A 47 1.08 4.83 -0.86
C LYS A 47 0.29 4.43 0.38
N ARG A 48 0.32 3.15 0.70
CA ARG A 48 -0.02 2.74 2.06
C ARG A 48 0.92 3.48 3.01
N GLU A 49 0.39 3.93 4.12
CA GLU A 49 1.19 4.61 5.12
C GLU A 49 2.38 3.71 5.50
N PRO A 50 3.60 4.27 5.60
CA PRO A 50 4.76 3.52 6.01
C PRO A 50 4.48 2.93 7.39
N SER A 51 4.46 1.60 7.49
CA SER A 51 4.23 0.94 8.76
C SER A 51 5.56 0.53 9.38
N ILE A 52 5.56 0.24 10.69
CA ILE A 52 6.72 -0.33 11.38
C ILE A 52 7.25 -1.61 10.71
N TYR A 53 6.39 -2.34 9.99
CA TYR A 53 6.73 -3.59 9.32
C TYR A 53 7.49 -3.40 7.99
N ASP A 54 7.46 -2.20 7.40
CA ASP A 54 8.19 -1.91 6.17
C ASP A 54 9.71 -2.03 6.36
N SER A 55 10.19 -1.60 7.53
CA SER A 55 11.58 -1.66 7.94
C SER A 55 11.95 -2.95 8.69
N MET A 56 10.97 -3.78 9.03
CA MET A 56 11.19 -5.04 9.74
C MET A 56 11.81 -6.11 8.82
N ALA A 57 12.66 -6.97 9.38
CA ALA A 57 13.22 -8.10 8.66
C ALA A 57 12.13 -9.15 8.37
N TYR A 58 12.19 -9.79 7.20
CA TYR A 58 11.19 -10.80 6.80
C TYR A 58 11.06 -11.93 7.83
N LYS A 59 12.17 -12.36 8.42
CA LYS A 59 12.19 -13.38 9.48
C LYS A 59 11.34 -12.96 10.67
N GLU A 60 11.56 -11.77 11.21
CA GLU A 60 10.78 -11.22 12.33
C GLU A 60 9.28 -11.14 11.99
N MET A 61 8.95 -10.69 10.78
CA MET A 61 7.55 -10.65 10.31
C MET A 61 6.91 -12.04 10.23
N THR A 62 7.66 -13.06 9.77
CA THR A 62 7.15 -14.45 9.74
C THR A 62 6.98 -15.04 11.13
N GLU A 63 7.83 -14.65 12.08
CA GLU A 63 7.70 -15.07 13.48
C GLU A 63 6.49 -14.42 14.15
N LEU A 64 6.25 -13.13 13.93
CA LEU A 64 5.04 -12.43 14.39
C LEU A 64 3.76 -13.04 13.80
N ALA A 65 3.77 -13.33 12.50
CA ALA A 65 2.66 -14.02 11.84
C ALA A 65 2.34 -15.36 12.52
N ARG A 66 3.39 -16.16 12.79
CA ARG A 66 3.26 -17.46 13.46
C ARG A 66 2.68 -17.31 14.87
N ASP A 67 3.11 -16.31 15.62
CA ASP A 67 2.60 -16.01 16.96
C ASP A 67 1.11 -15.65 16.94
N ARG A 68 0.70 -14.88 15.92
CA ARG A 68 -0.69 -14.48 15.65
C ARG A 68 -1.54 -15.59 15.00
N GLY A 69 -0.99 -16.80 14.84
CA GLY A 69 -1.71 -17.97 14.36
C GLY A 69 -1.81 -18.11 12.83
N PHE A 70 -1.00 -17.40 12.05
CA PHE A 70 -0.95 -17.55 10.59
C PHE A 70 0.45 -17.81 10.03
N ASN A 71 0.56 -18.54 8.93
CA ASN A 71 1.85 -18.87 8.33
C ASN A 71 2.30 -17.75 7.38
N GLY A 72 3.35 -17.02 7.74
CA GLY A 72 3.97 -16.01 6.88
C GLY A 72 4.95 -16.56 5.84
N ILE A 73 5.36 -17.82 5.95
CA ILE A 73 6.42 -18.41 5.11
C ILE A 73 5.90 -18.63 3.69
N GLY A 74 6.59 -18.04 2.70
CA GLY A 74 6.24 -18.14 1.29
C GLY A 74 5.32 -17.01 0.78
N LEU A 75 4.85 -16.13 1.67
CA LEU A 75 4.19 -14.88 1.26
C LEU A 75 5.22 -13.85 0.80
N LYS A 76 4.81 -13.00 -0.15
CA LYS A 76 5.55 -11.80 -0.50
C LYS A 76 5.62 -10.89 0.71
N LYS A 77 6.72 -10.15 0.87
CA LYS A 77 6.90 -9.20 1.97
C LYS A 77 5.71 -8.24 2.08
N GLU A 78 5.24 -7.70 0.96
CA GLU A 78 4.09 -6.78 0.92
C GLU A 78 2.79 -7.41 1.45
N ASP A 79 2.50 -8.66 1.09
CA ASP A 79 1.30 -9.36 1.54
C ASP A 79 1.37 -9.71 3.03
N LEU A 80 2.57 -10.09 3.51
CA LEU A 80 2.83 -10.33 4.92
C LEU A 80 2.67 -9.04 5.75
N ILE A 81 3.16 -7.90 5.26
CA ILE A 81 2.94 -6.59 5.91
C ILE A 81 1.44 -6.28 5.99
N LYS A 82 0.70 -6.43 4.87
CA LYS A 82 -0.75 -6.19 4.86
C LYS A 82 -1.48 -7.06 5.86
N ALA A 83 -1.13 -8.35 5.98
CA ALA A 83 -1.73 -9.26 6.95
C ALA A 83 -1.43 -8.84 8.40
N LEU A 84 -0.20 -8.43 8.71
CA LEU A 84 0.17 -7.95 10.04
C LEU A 84 -0.55 -6.65 10.42
N ILE A 85 -0.60 -5.68 9.49
CA ILE A 85 -1.34 -4.42 9.69
C ILE A 85 -2.83 -4.68 9.87
N LEU A 86 -3.40 -5.59 9.07
CA LEU A 86 -4.82 -5.92 9.18
C LEU A 86 -5.12 -6.57 10.53
N TRP A 87 -4.28 -7.52 10.95
CA TRP A 87 -4.42 -8.16 12.26
C TRP A 87 -4.34 -7.14 13.39
N ASP A 88 -3.39 -6.19 13.33
CA ASP A 88 -3.31 -5.09 14.30
C ASP A 88 -4.56 -4.22 14.25
N LYS A 89 -5.10 -3.88 13.07
CA LYS A 89 -6.35 -3.10 13.00
C LYS A 89 -7.54 -3.84 13.62
N GLU A 90 -7.58 -5.16 13.49
CA GLU A 90 -8.64 -6.00 14.06
C GLU A 90 -8.48 -6.24 15.58
N HIS A 91 -7.24 -6.25 16.09
CA HIS A 91 -6.93 -6.60 17.49
C HIS A 91 -6.41 -5.43 18.34
N ASN A 92 -6.05 -4.31 17.72
CA ASN A 92 -5.45 -3.11 18.32
C ASN A 92 -6.32 -1.86 18.12
N ALA A 93 -7.62 -2.01 17.81
CA ALA A 93 -8.59 -0.92 17.74
C ALA A 93 -8.82 -0.18 19.10
N GLU A 94 -7.97 -0.44 20.10
CA GLU A 94 -8.05 0.17 21.44
C GLU A 94 -6.86 1.08 21.78
N THR A 95 -5.88 1.31 20.90
CA THR A 95 -4.82 2.30 21.18
C THR A 95 -4.49 3.18 19.97
N GLU A 96 -4.81 4.46 20.14
CA GLU A 96 -4.19 5.64 19.52
C GLU A 96 -4.83 6.17 18.22
N THR A 97 -6.06 6.68 18.38
CA THR A 97 -6.35 8.07 17.95
C THR A 97 -5.44 9.04 18.71
N GLU A 98 -5.12 10.17 18.09
CA GLU A 98 -4.34 11.31 18.62
C GLU A 98 -2.83 11.31 18.32
N THR A 99 -2.50 11.73 17.09
CA THR A 99 -1.57 12.86 16.94
C THR A 99 -2.21 13.89 16.03
N GLU A 100 -3.29 14.50 16.51
CA GLU A 100 -3.79 15.76 15.96
C GLU A 100 -3.04 16.90 16.66
N THR A 101 -2.25 17.62 15.87
CA THR A 101 -1.95 19.06 15.96
C THR A 101 -2.10 19.74 17.32
N GLU A 102 -0.99 20.25 17.86
CA GLU A 102 -0.97 21.61 18.40
C GLU A 102 0.34 22.30 18.02
N THR A 103 0.25 23.07 16.94
CA THR A 103 1.08 24.23 16.68
C THR A 103 0.77 25.28 17.73
N GLU A 104 1.63 25.45 18.72
CA GLU A 104 1.64 26.69 19.50
C GLU A 104 2.83 27.53 19.01
N THR A 105 2.51 28.36 18.03
CA THR A 105 3.18 29.63 17.82
C THR A 105 2.90 30.50 19.05
N GLU A 106 3.89 30.79 19.86
CA GLU A 106 3.84 32.01 20.67
C GLU A 106 4.99 32.93 20.25
N THR A 107 4.56 34.00 19.61
CA THR A 107 5.34 35.14 19.14
C THR A 107 5.21 36.21 20.22
N GLU A 108 6.36 36.73 20.66
CA GLU A 108 6.61 38.13 21.02
C GLU A 108 5.66 38.86 21.99
N GLU A 109 6.14 39.18 23.20
CA GLU A 109 6.36 40.58 23.65
C GLU A 109 7.38 40.67 24.79
#